data_AF-A0A924PZ74-F1
#
_entry.id   AF-A0A924PZ74-F1
#
_cell.length_a   1.000
_cell.length_b   1.000
_cell.length_c   1.000
_cell.angle_alpha   90.00
_cell.angle_beta   90.00
_cell.angle_gamma   90.00
#
_symmetry.space_group_name_H-M   'P 1'
#
loop_
_entity.id
_entity.type
_entity.pdbx_description
1 polymer ?
#
loop_
_entity_poly.entity_id
_entity_poly.type
_entity_poly.pdbx_seq_one_letter_code
_entity_poly.pdbx_strand_id
1 'polypeptide(L)'
;DGLFVVFSNQGDALAACVSIQKRLQERPVRPGNSGAPVQFQMGIESGEVVEIDGDCFGDTVNSAARLADLAGAAQILTTENVWLGLPQGQQALLRSMGPMYLRGRAEASHVYRVEWQAGRDEDATMAGRSMFSKLPEAFLNLVFGDKTVRLSSRSSKIFIGRASDAALTLNDPRVSRMHATLEWRGEHFIVVDASSYGTWVYVGNQSEAVALRRTECFLVGSGLIVPGCARGDDKAPLIAYSITN
;
A
#
# COMPACT_ATOMS: atom_id res chain seq x y z
N ASP A 1 -7.45 8.53 15.66
CA ASP A 1 -6.55 8.28 16.79
C ASP A 1 -5.55 7.20 16.41
N GLY A 2 -4.29 7.38 16.80
CA GLY A 2 -3.21 6.43 16.57
C GLY A 2 -2.53 6.07 17.89
N LEU A 3 -1.92 4.91 17.95
CA LEU A 3 -1.10 4.47 19.08
C LEU A 3 0.36 4.36 18.62
N PHE A 4 1.27 4.85 19.45
CA PHE A 4 2.71 4.71 19.23
C PHE A 4 3.31 3.86 20.36
N VAL A 5 4.17 2.90 19.99
CA VAL A 5 4.81 1.96 20.93
C VAL A 5 6.25 1.73 20.47
N VAL A 6 7.19 1.74 21.41
CA VAL A 6 8.61 1.51 21.17
C VAL A 6 9.02 0.15 21.73
N PHE A 7 9.90 -0.54 21.01
CA PHE A 7 10.48 -1.81 21.40
C PHE A 7 12.01 -1.73 21.27
N SER A 8 12.72 -2.44 22.14
CA SER A 8 14.19 -2.51 22.06
C SER A 8 14.69 -3.41 20.93
N ASN A 9 13.82 -4.27 20.37
CA ASN A 9 14.17 -5.22 19.31
C ASN A 9 13.10 -5.22 18.20
N GLN A 10 13.55 -5.27 16.94
CA GLN A 10 12.70 -5.30 15.75
C GLN A 10 11.75 -6.50 15.73
N GLY A 11 12.23 -7.66 16.17
CA GLY A 11 11.46 -8.90 16.19
C GLY A 11 10.32 -8.88 17.19
N ASP A 12 10.49 -8.18 18.32
CA ASP A 12 9.44 -8.00 19.32
C ASP A 12 8.34 -7.06 18.80
N ALA A 13 8.72 -5.97 18.15
CA ALA A 13 7.77 -5.06 17.49
C ALA A 13 6.92 -5.80 16.44
N LEU A 14 7.59 -6.59 15.58
CA LEU A 14 6.92 -7.41 14.58
C LEU A 14 5.96 -8.42 15.21
N ALA A 15 6.41 -9.16 16.23
CA ALA A 15 5.60 -10.15 16.93
C ALA A 15 4.37 -9.51 17.62
N ALA A 16 4.52 -8.33 18.20
CA ALA A 16 3.43 -7.57 18.80
C ALA A 16 2.38 -7.18 17.75
N CYS A 17 2.79 -6.58 16.63
CA CYS A 17 1.87 -6.22 15.54
C CYS A 17 1.11 -7.42 14.99
N VAL A 18 1.82 -8.53 14.73
CA VAL A 18 1.21 -9.80 14.28
C VAL A 18 0.20 -10.32 15.30
N SER A 19 0.53 -10.26 16.59
CA SER A 19 -0.35 -10.72 17.66
C SER A 19 -1.63 -9.87 17.77
N ILE A 20 -1.52 -8.54 17.60
CA ILE A 20 -2.67 -7.64 17.59
C ILE A 20 -3.60 -7.99 16.42
N GLN A 21 -3.06 -8.17 15.21
CA GLN A 21 -3.88 -8.53 14.04
C GLN A 21 -4.60 -9.88 14.23
N LYS A 22 -3.89 -10.91 14.72
CA LYS A 22 -4.48 -12.22 15.03
C LYS A 22 -5.59 -12.10 16.07
N ARG A 23 -5.36 -11.35 17.15
CA ARG A 23 -6.33 -11.15 18.24
C ARG A 23 -7.60 -10.41 17.77
N LEU A 24 -7.47 -9.46 16.85
CA LEU A 24 -8.61 -8.76 16.25
C LEU A 24 -9.38 -9.66 15.27
N GLN A 25 -8.68 -10.55 14.56
CA GLN A 25 -9.32 -11.55 13.70
C GLN A 25 -10.11 -12.58 14.53
N GLU A 26 -9.52 -13.11 15.60
CA GLU A 26 -10.14 -14.12 16.47
C GLU A 26 -11.33 -13.57 17.26
N ARG A 27 -11.22 -12.32 17.73
CA ARG A 27 -12.22 -11.66 18.56
C ARG A 27 -12.47 -10.24 18.05
N PRO A 28 -13.24 -10.09 16.95
CA PRO A 28 -13.53 -8.81 16.31
C PRO A 28 -14.16 -7.80 17.27
N VAL A 29 -13.61 -6.59 17.31
CA VAL A 29 -14.19 -5.46 18.05
C VAL A 29 -15.10 -4.68 17.10
N ARG A 30 -16.37 -4.51 17.45
CA ARG A 30 -17.35 -3.77 16.64
C ARG A 30 -17.85 -2.54 17.40
N PRO A 31 -17.59 -1.31 16.92
CA PRO A 31 -18.19 -0.13 17.50
C PRO A 31 -19.72 -0.17 17.29
N GLY A 32 -20.50 -0.06 18.37
CA GLY A 32 -21.95 0.12 18.29
C GLY A 32 -22.81 -1.11 17.91
N ASN A 33 -22.39 -2.34 18.19
CA ASN A 33 -23.14 -3.60 17.94
C ASN A 33 -23.57 -3.92 16.48
N SER A 34 -23.39 -3.01 15.52
CA SER A 34 -23.78 -3.22 14.11
C SER A 34 -22.73 -2.80 13.08
N GLY A 35 -21.62 -2.20 13.50
CA GLY A 35 -20.55 -1.75 12.61
C GLY A 35 -19.64 -2.86 12.07
N ALA A 36 -18.89 -2.52 11.01
CA ALA A 36 -17.76 -3.33 10.56
C ALA A 36 -16.73 -3.49 11.70
N PRO A 37 -16.01 -4.63 11.77
CA PRO A 37 -14.92 -4.79 12.72
C PRO A 37 -13.88 -3.68 12.60
N VAL A 38 -13.33 -3.25 13.73
CA VAL A 38 -12.16 -2.37 13.73
C VAL A 38 -11.00 -3.10 13.06
N GLN A 39 -10.36 -2.44 12.09
CA GLN A 39 -9.16 -2.92 11.44
C GLN A 39 -8.02 -1.94 11.69
N PHE A 40 -6.87 -2.46 12.10
CA PHE A 40 -5.69 -1.64 12.34
C PHE A 40 -4.81 -1.62 11.09
N GLN A 41 -4.27 -0.45 10.82
CA GLN A 41 -3.21 -0.19 9.85
C GLN A 41 -1.95 0.07 10.65
N MET A 42 -0.88 -0.69 10.41
CA MET A 42 0.32 -0.64 11.25
C MET A 42 1.57 -0.40 10.40
N GLY A 43 2.50 0.38 10.95
CA GLY A 43 3.80 0.64 10.39
C GLY A 43 4.89 0.37 11.42
N ILE A 44 5.98 -0.27 11.00
CA ILE A 44 7.14 -0.57 11.84
C ILE A 44 8.37 0.07 11.19
N GLU A 45 9.17 0.78 11.98
CA GLU A 45 10.46 1.32 11.57
C GLU A 45 11.51 1.04 12.65
N SER A 46 12.77 0.97 12.24
CA SER A 46 13.92 0.87 13.14
C SER A 46 14.93 1.98 12.83
N GLY A 47 15.42 2.64 13.87
CA GLY A 47 16.42 3.70 13.74
C GLY A 47 16.56 4.49 15.05
N GLU A 48 17.34 5.57 14.99
CA GLU A 48 17.53 6.46 16.13
C GLU A 48 16.24 7.22 16.45
N VAL A 49 15.94 7.34 17.75
CA VAL A 49 14.79 8.06 18.30
C VAL A 49 15.28 8.85 19.50
N VAL A 50 14.79 10.08 19.65
CA VAL A 50 15.05 10.93 20.81
C VAL A 50 13.81 10.95 21.68
N GLU A 51 13.97 10.60 22.96
CA GLU A 51 12.89 10.67 23.95
C GLU A 51 13.00 11.96 24.77
N ILE A 52 11.92 12.74 24.82
CA ILE A 52 11.81 13.97 25.60
C ILE A 52 10.47 13.96 26.32
N ASP A 53 10.49 14.09 27.65
CA ASP A 53 9.30 14.12 28.50
C ASP A 53 8.32 12.96 28.26
N GLY A 54 8.85 11.77 27.92
CA GLY A 54 8.08 10.56 27.65
C GLY A 54 7.45 10.48 26.25
N ASP A 55 7.77 11.42 25.36
CA ASP A 55 7.38 11.40 23.94
C ASP A 55 8.60 11.15 23.04
N CYS A 56 8.38 10.55 21.88
CA CYS A 56 9.43 10.10 20.96
C CYS A 56 9.44 10.93 19.68
N PHE A 57 10.62 11.44 19.32
CA PHE A 57 10.82 12.28 18.16
C PHE A 57 11.91 11.72 17.25
N GLY A 58 11.78 12.00 15.94
CA GLY A 58 12.80 11.69 14.94
C GLY A 58 12.21 11.17 13.63
N ASP A 59 13.09 11.01 12.65
CA ASP A 59 12.72 10.51 11.32
C ASP A 59 12.20 9.07 11.36
N THR A 60 12.68 8.26 12.31
CA THR A 60 12.23 6.90 12.59
C THR A 60 10.74 6.87 12.97
N VAL A 61 10.33 7.72 13.91
CA VAL A 61 8.94 7.85 14.39
C VAL A 61 8.02 8.29 13.26
N ASN A 62 8.45 9.32 12.52
CA ASN A 62 7.72 9.84 11.38
C ASN A 62 7.57 8.79 10.27
N SER A 63 8.61 7.99 10.01
CA SER A 63 8.58 6.91 9.02
C SER A 63 7.59 5.81 9.42
N ALA A 64 7.61 5.37 10.69
CA ALA A 64 6.66 4.38 11.21
C ALA A 64 5.19 4.83 11.04
N ALA A 65 4.90 6.10 11.38
CA ALA A 65 3.57 6.66 11.18
C ALA A 65 3.16 6.69 9.71
N ARG A 66 4.08 7.08 8.81
CA ARG A 66 3.82 7.11 7.35
C ARG A 66 3.59 5.71 6.77
N LEU A 67 4.27 4.70 7.29
CA LEU A 67 4.03 3.30 6.93
C LEU A 67 2.65 2.82 7.41
N ALA A 68 2.21 3.25 8.59
CA ALA A 68 0.86 2.97 9.08
C ALA A 68 -0.21 3.64 8.20
N ASP A 69 -0.01 4.89 7.80
CA ASP A 69 -0.92 5.60 6.88
C ASP A 69 -0.98 4.97 5.48
N LEU A 70 0.13 4.35 5.06
CA LEU A 70 0.27 3.63 3.79
C LEU A 70 -0.37 2.23 3.84
N ALA A 71 -0.41 1.62 5.03
CA ALA A 71 -0.93 0.27 5.20
C ALA A 71 -2.44 0.21 4.93
N GLY A 72 -2.87 -0.79 4.16
CA GLY A 72 -4.30 -1.10 4.02
C GLY A 72 -4.89 -1.67 5.32
N ALA A 73 -6.22 -1.83 5.33
CA ALA A 73 -6.90 -2.39 6.48
C ALA A 73 -6.36 -3.79 6.85
N ALA A 74 -6.05 -3.99 8.13
CA ALA A 74 -5.43 -5.21 8.66
C ALA A 74 -4.05 -5.54 8.05
N GLN A 75 -3.35 -4.54 7.49
CA GLN A 75 -1.98 -4.70 6.98
C GLN A 75 -0.95 -4.14 7.97
N ILE A 76 0.26 -4.69 7.86
CA ILE A 76 1.44 -4.24 8.57
C ILE A 76 2.50 -3.98 7.50
N LEU A 77 3.03 -2.77 7.45
CA LEU A 77 4.14 -2.37 6.57
C LEU A 77 5.40 -2.07 7.39
N THR A 78 6.54 -2.32 6.77
CA THR A 78 7.86 -2.12 7.39
C THR A 78 8.91 -1.82 6.32
N THR A 79 10.12 -1.43 6.72
CA THR A 79 11.23 -1.13 5.81
C THR A 79 12.32 -2.21 5.83
N GLU A 80 13.28 -2.06 4.93
CA GLU A 80 14.54 -2.82 4.93
C GLU A 80 15.31 -2.70 6.26
N ASN A 81 15.30 -1.55 6.92
CA ASN A 81 15.99 -1.36 8.21
C ASN A 81 15.49 -2.34 9.27
N VAL A 82 14.17 -2.54 9.31
CA VAL A 82 13.58 -3.54 10.21
C VAL A 82 13.96 -4.94 9.73
N TRP A 83 13.81 -5.23 8.42
CA TRP A 83 14.10 -6.54 7.83
C TRP A 83 15.52 -7.04 8.14
N LEU A 84 16.52 -6.16 8.04
CA LEU A 84 17.93 -6.45 8.33
C LEU A 84 18.16 -6.85 9.80
N GLY A 85 17.34 -6.32 10.73
CA GLY A 85 17.40 -6.64 12.16
C GLY A 85 16.61 -7.88 12.57
N LEU A 86 15.85 -8.50 11.67
CA LEU A 86 15.01 -9.66 11.99
C LEU A 86 15.78 -11.00 11.90
N PRO A 87 15.48 -11.96 12.78
CA PRO A 87 15.86 -13.36 12.58
C PRO A 87 15.27 -13.94 11.28
N GLN A 88 15.98 -14.92 10.69
CA GLN A 88 15.59 -15.54 9.41
C GLN A 88 14.14 -16.06 9.37
N GLY A 89 13.67 -16.66 10.46
CA GLY A 89 12.28 -17.15 10.55
C GLY A 89 11.23 -16.04 10.44
N GLN A 90 11.54 -14.85 10.96
CA GLN A 90 10.67 -13.68 10.86
C GLN A 90 10.81 -12.98 9.50
N GLN A 91 12.01 -12.93 8.92
CA GLN A 91 12.21 -12.42 7.56
C GLN A 91 11.36 -13.15 6.52
N ALA A 92 11.13 -14.46 6.70
CA ALA A 92 10.28 -15.27 5.83
C ALA A 92 8.80 -14.82 5.80
N LEU A 93 8.35 -14.06 6.80
CA LEU A 93 7.01 -13.47 6.86
C LEU A 93 6.91 -12.18 6.03
N LEU A 94 8.03 -11.57 5.63
CA LEU A 94 8.02 -10.30 4.92
C LEU A 94 8.01 -10.55 3.41
N ARG A 95 7.19 -9.77 2.69
CA ARG A 95 7.13 -9.75 1.22
C ARG A 95 7.53 -8.37 0.74
N SER A 96 8.59 -8.33 -0.05
CA SER A 96 9.08 -7.10 -0.66
C SER A 96 7.97 -6.46 -1.50
N MET A 97 7.75 -5.18 -1.27
CA MET A 97 6.92 -4.29 -2.09
C MET A 97 7.77 -3.38 -2.97
N GLY A 98 9.09 -3.44 -2.84
CA GLY A 98 10.02 -2.61 -3.61
C GLY A 98 10.18 -1.19 -3.04
N PRO A 99 10.87 -0.31 -3.77
CA PRO A 99 11.09 1.07 -3.35
C PRO A 99 9.79 1.88 -3.38
N MET A 100 9.53 2.61 -2.29
CA MET A 100 8.42 3.55 -2.15
C MET A 100 8.91 4.85 -1.53
N TYR A 101 8.42 5.98 -2.03
CA TYR A 101 8.73 7.28 -1.45
C TYR A 101 7.77 7.55 -0.28
N LEU A 102 8.31 7.51 0.94
CA LEU A 102 7.59 8.01 2.11
C LEU A 102 7.70 9.53 2.13
N ARG A 103 6.59 10.22 2.43
CA ARG A 103 6.55 11.68 2.60
C ARG A 103 7.78 12.14 3.39
N GLY A 104 8.46 13.21 2.97
CA GLY A 104 9.58 13.79 3.72
C GLY A 104 10.88 12.98 3.72
N ARG A 105 10.97 11.85 3.00
CA ARG A 105 12.23 11.19 2.66
C ARG A 105 12.68 11.62 1.27
N ALA A 106 13.95 11.97 1.13
CA ALA A 106 14.54 12.30 -0.17
C ALA A 106 14.73 11.05 -1.04
N GLU A 107 15.04 9.92 -0.40
CA GLU A 107 15.28 8.63 -1.05
C GLU A 107 14.10 7.68 -0.87
N ALA A 108 13.91 6.81 -1.85
CA ALA A 108 12.91 5.75 -1.74
C ALA A 108 13.30 4.77 -0.63
N SER A 109 12.35 4.41 0.22
CA SER A 109 12.49 3.36 1.23
C SER A 109 12.01 2.05 0.63
N HIS A 110 12.79 0.98 0.76
CA HIS A 110 12.34 -0.34 0.35
C HIS A 110 11.33 -0.87 1.37
N VAL A 111 10.08 -1.02 0.96
CA VAL A 111 8.96 -1.39 1.84
C VAL A 111 8.67 -2.88 1.73
N TYR A 112 8.28 -3.47 2.85
CA TYR A 112 7.84 -4.86 2.97
C TYR A 112 6.45 -4.91 3.60
N ARG A 113 5.61 -5.83 3.12
CA ARG A 113 4.36 -6.24 3.76
C ARG A 113 4.60 -7.47 4.63
N VAL A 114 4.02 -7.50 5.82
CA VAL A 114 4.06 -8.69 6.68
C VAL A 114 2.89 -9.62 6.36
N GLU A 115 3.19 -10.85 5.98
CA GLU A 115 2.24 -11.95 5.79
C GLU A 115 1.96 -12.66 7.11
N TRP A 116 1.02 -12.12 7.89
CA TRP A 116 0.71 -12.62 9.22
C TRP A 116 -0.39 -13.70 9.25
N GLN A 117 -1.02 -13.98 8.10
CA GLN A 117 -2.11 -14.95 7.92
C GLN A 117 -1.66 -16.30 7.33
N ALA A 118 -0.36 -16.50 7.10
CA ALA A 118 0.19 -17.62 6.32
C ALA A 118 -0.22 -19.04 6.78
N GLY A 119 -0.66 -19.22 8.03
CA GLY A 119 -1.09 -20.53 8.56
C GLY A 119 -2.46 -21.03 8.08
N ARG A 120 -3.32 -20.19 7.49
CA ARG A 120 -4.64 -20.65 7.00
C ARG A 120 -4.57 -21.39 5.66
N ASP A 121 -3.58 -21.11 4.83
CA ASP A 121 -3.41 -21.85 3.58
C ASP A 121 -2.95 -23.29 3.83
N GLU A 122 -2.17 -23.53 4.88
CA GLU A 122 -1.73 -24.88 5.26
C GLU A 122 -2.83 -25.67 5.99
N ASP A 123 -3.55 -25.06 6.94
CA ASP A 123 -4.69 -25.73 7.62
C ASP A 123 -5.87 -26.03 6.67
N ALA A 124 -6.08 -25.20 5.65
CA ALA A 124 -7.07 -25.48 4.60
C ALA A 124 -6.66 -26.63 3.66
N THR A 125 -5.38 -27.02 3.61
CA THR A 125 -4.89 -28.10 2.74
C THR A 125 -5.01 -29.50 3.34
N MET A 126 -5.19 -29.62 4.66
CA MET A 126 -5.35 -30.91 5.34
C MET A 126 -6.77 -31.51 5.22
N ALA A 127 -7.75 -30.72 4.77
CA ALA A 127 -9.11 -31.16 4.49
C ALA A 127 -9.33 -31.45 2.98
N GLY A 128 -8.54 -32.37 2.43
CA GLY A 128 -9.01 -33.30 1.39
C GLY A 128 -9.56 -32.76 0.06
N ARG A 129 -9.07 -31.62 -0.45
CA ARG A 129 -9.25 -31.23 -1.87
C ARG A 129 -7.99 -30.56 -2.44
N SER A 130 -7.07 -31.37 -2.95
CA SER A 130 -6.03 -30.90 -3.87
C SER A 130 -6.64 -30.72 -5.26
N MET A 131 -6.67 -29.49 -5.74
CA MET A 131 -6.16 -29.09 -7.06
C MET A 131 -6.25 -27.56 -7.15
N PHE A 132 -5.08 -26.91 -7.15
CA PHE A 132 -4.89 -25.46 -7.24
C PHE A 132 -5.51 -24.67 -6.07
N SER A 133 -4.74 -24.39 -5.02
CA SER A 133 -4.99 -23.16 -4.28
C SER A 133 -4.84 -22.02 -5.30
N LYS A 134 -5.96 -21.56 -5.87
CA LYS A 134 -5.98 -20.34 -6.67
C LYS A 134 -5.37 -19.27 -5.75
N LEU A 135 -4.17 -18.79 -6.08
CA LEU A 135 -3.67 -17.54 -5.52
C LEU A 135 -4.84 -16.55 -5.60
N PRO A 136 -5.20 -15.88 -4.48
CA PRO A 136 -6.31 -14.94 -4.45
C PRO A 136 -6.19 -13.97 -5.62
N GLU A 137 -7.25 -13.83 -6.40
CA GLU A 137 -7.22 -12.93 -7.54
C GLU A 137 -7.35 -11.50 -7.00
N ALA A 138 -6.25 -10.74 -7.06
CA ALA A 138 -6.26 -9.34 -6.69
C ALA A 138 -6.86 -8.50 -7.82
N PHE A 139 -7.56 -7.42 -7.45
CA PHE A 139 -8.16 -6.48 -8.38
C PHE A 139 -7.79 -5.05 -8.01
N LEU A 140 -7.41 -4.27 -9.02
CA LEU A 140 -7.27 -2.83 -8.96
C LEU A 140 -8.52 -2.20 -9.57
N ASN A 141 -9.25 -1.44 -8.76
CA ASN A 141 -10.40 -0.66 -9.20
C ASN A 141 -9.96 0.80 -9.37
N LEU A 142 -10.35 1.42 -10.48
CA LEU A 142 -10.10 2.83 -10.80
C LEU A 142 -11.46 3.51 -11.03
N VAL A 143 -11.67 4.66 -10.41
CA VAL A 143 -12.90 5.44 -10.52
C VAL A 143 -12.57 6.88 -10.89
N PHE A 144 -13.18 7.40 -11.95
CA PHE A 144 -13.07 8.79 -12.39
C PHE A 144 -14.42 9.30 -12.89
N GLY A 145 -15.05 10.18 -12.11
CA GLY A 145 -16.43 10.60 -12.37
C GLY A 145 -17.39 9.41 -12.31
N ASP A 146 -18.08 9.16 -13.41
CA ASP A 146 -19.00 8.03 -13.62
C ASP A 146 -18.31 6.78 -14.18
N LYS A 147 -17.05 6.88 -14.60
CA LYS A 147 -16.30 5.77 -15.21
C LYS A 147 -15.62 4.93 -14.15
N THR A 148 -15.78 3.61 -14.28
CA THR A 148 -15.07 2.62 -13.46
C THR A 148 -14.35 1.62 -14.34
N VAL A 149 -13.07 1.36 -14.03
CA VAL A 149 -12.24 0.35 -14.69
C VAL A 149 -11.71 -0.60 -13.64
N ARG A 150 -11.71 -1.90 -13.94
CA ARG A 150 -11.18 -2.94 -13.07
C ARG A 150 -10.12 -3.75 -13.79
N LEU A 151 -8.94 -3.86 -13.18
CA LEU A 151 -7.83 -4.67 -13.65
C LEU A 151 -7.62 -5.85 -12.69
N SER A 152 -7.54 -7.06 -13.22
CA SER A 152 -7.22 -8.27 -12.44
C SER A 152 -5.73 -8.56 -12.47
N SER A 153 -5.20 -9.23 -11.44
CA SER A 153 -3.83 -9.76 -11.41
C SER A 153 -3.50 -10.75 -12.53
N ARG A 154 -4.51 -11.25 -13.23
CA ARG A 154 -4.40 -12.18 -14.38
C ARG A 154 -4.57 -11.50 -15.73
N SER A 155 -4.99 -10.24 -15.73
CA SER A 155 -5.23 -9.48 -16.96
C SER A 155 -3.91 -8.92 -17.52
N SER A 156 -3.89 -8.66 -18.82
CA SER A 156 -2.83 -7.85 -19.42
C SER A 156 -2.87 -6.43 -18.88
N LYS A 157 -1.73 -5.72 -18.95
CA LYS A 157 -1.67 -4.30 -18.60
C LYS A 157 -2.70 -3.47 -19.36
N ILE A 158 -3.19 -2.43 -18.70
CA ILE A 158 -4.07 -1.41 -19.29
C ILE A 158 -3.34 -0.07 -19.32
N PHE A 159 -3.87 0.90 -20.07
CA PHE A 159 -3.38 2.27 -20.02
C PHE A 159 -4.51 3.27 -19.84
N ILE A 160 -4.17 4.38 -19.19
CA ILE A 160 -5.03 5.55 -19.00
C ILE A 160 -4.45 6.72 -19.77
N GLY A 161 -5.31 7.64 -20.20
CA GLY A 161 -4.87 8.80 -20.95
C GLY A 161 -5.99 9.45 -21.73
N ARG A 162 -5.63 10.38 -22.62
CA ARG A 162 -6.61 11.15 -23.41
C ARG A 162 -7.07 10.45 -24.68
N ALA A 163 -6.41 9.37 -25.10
CA ALA A 163 -6.83 8.63 -26.28
C ALA A 163 -8.18 7.92 -26.06
N SER A 164 -8.98 7.83 -27.11
CA SER A 164 -10.33 7.24 -27.05
C SER A 164 -10.33 5.74 -26.80
N ASP A 165 -9.22 5.06 -27.06
CA ASP A 165 -8.97 3.64 -26.82
C ASP A 165 -8.32 3.36 -25.46
N ALA A 166 -8.05 4.39 -24.65
CA ALA A 166 -7.59 4.21 -23.28
C ALA A 166 -8.65 3.49 -22.44
N ALA A 167 -8.22 2.57 -21.57
CA ALA A 167 -9.13 1.87 -20.66
C ALA A 167 -9.90 2.85 -19.77
N LEU A 168 -9.24 3.93 -19.34
CA LEU A 168 -9.86 5.09 -18.72
C LEU A 168 -9.50 6.36 -19.50
N THR A 169 -10.44 6.85 -20.32
CA THR A 169 -10.26 8.08 -21.09
C THR A 169 -10.47 9.32 -20.24
N LEU A 170 -9.47 10.20 -20.22
CA LEU A 170 -9.41 11.44 -19.46
C LEU A 170 -9.40 12.65 -20.41
N ASN A 171 -10.43 13.49 -20.34
CA ASN A 171 -10.55 14.66 -21.20
C ASN A 171 -9.91 15.89 -20.55
N ASP A 172 -8.57 15.90 -20.48
CA ASP A 172 -7.80 17.03 -19.96
C ASP A 172 -6.56 17.29 -20.84
N PRO A 173 -6.30 18.53 -21.27
CA PRO A 173 -5.17 18.86 -22.16
C PRO A 173 -3.79 18.56 -21.55
N ARG A 174 -3.66 18.52 -20.23
CA ARG A 174 -2.43 18.15 -19.50
C ARG A 174 -2.20 16.64 -19.53
N VAL A 175 -3.18 15.85 -19.97
CA VAL A 175 -3.07 14.40 -20.05
C VAL A 175 -2.61 13.98 -21.45
N SER A 176 -1.46 13.33 -21.52
CA SER A 176 -0.95 12.63 -22.71
C SER A 176 -1.94 11.58 -23.24
N ARG A 177 -1.90 11.30 -24.55
CA ARG A 177 -2.78 10.31 -25.19
C ARG A 177 -2.70 8.94 -24.53
N MET A 178 -1.49 8.45 -24.34
CA MET A 178 -1.13 7.33 -23.47
C MET A 178 -0.32 7.93 -22.33
N HIS A 179 -0.91 8.07 -21.14
CA HIS A 179 -0.32 8.81 -20.04
C HIS A 179 0.43 7.90 -19.06
N ALA A 180 -0.25 6.87 -18.59
CA ALA A 180 0.32 5.89 -17.68
C ALA A 180 -0.24 4.51 -17.98
N THR A 181 0.55 3.48 -17.71
CA THR A 181 0.12 2.07 -17.78
C THR A 181 -0.06 1.52 -16.37
N LEU A 182 -1.06 0.66 -16.19
CA LEU A 182 -1.25 -0.10 -14.95
C LEU A 182 -1.12 -1.58 -15.23
N GLU A 183 -0.31 -2.26 -14.44
CA GLU A 183 -0.01 -3.67 -14.62
C GLU A 183 0.17 -4.41 -13.29
N TRP A 184 -0.04 -5.73 -13.32
CA TRP A 184 0.33 -6.61 -12.22
C TRP A 184 1.76 -7.12 -12.44
N ARG A 185 2.64 -6.91 -11.47
CA ARG A 185 4.04 -7.36 -11.53
C ARG A 185 4.55 -7.68 -10.14
N GLY A 186 5.05 -8.90 -9.95
CA GLY A 186 5.66 -9.34 -8.69
C GLY A 186 4.71 -9.26 -7.49
N GLU A 187 3.47 -9.74 -7.63
CA GLU A 187 2.41 -9.73 -6.61
C GLU A 187 1.82 -8.36 -6.23
N HIS A 188 2.08 -7.33 -7.03
CA HIS A 188 1.58 -5.98 -6.80
C HIS A 188 1.05 -5.33 -8.07
N PHE A 189 0.13 -4.38 -7.90
CA PHE A 189 -0.23 -3.45 -8.97
C PHE A 189 0.77 -2.31 -9.03
N ILE A 190 1.18 -1.94 -10.24
CA ILE A 190 2.13 -0.87 -10.50
C ILE A 190 1.52 0.11 -11.48
N VAL A 191 1.74 1.41 -11.25
CA VAL A 191 1.53 2.46 -12.24
C VAL A 191 2.86 2.91 -12.79
N VAL A 192 2.98 2.97 -14.11
CA VAL A 192 4.18 3.41 -14.84
C VAL A 192 3.83 4.67 -15.62
N ASP A 193 4.50 5.78 -15.33
CA ASP A 193 4.33 7.03 -16.04
C ASP A 193 5.05 6.99 -17.40
N ALA A 194 4.35 7.39 -18.46
CA ALA A 194 4.90 7.56 -19.80
C ALA A 194 4.60 8.95 -20.37
N SER A 195 4.22 9.88 -19.49
CA SER A 195 3.62 11.15 -19.88
C SER A 195 4.64 12.28 -20.08
N SER A 196 4.15 13.41 -20.60
CA SER A 196 4.95 14.64 -20.72
C SER A 196 4.96 15.45 -19.42
N TYR A 197 3.85 15.44 -18.68
CA TYR A 197 3.63 16.31 -17.52
C TYR A 197 3.71 15.59 -16.18
N GLY A 198 3.99 14.29 -16.17
CA GLY A 198 4.13 13.47 -14.97
C GLY A 198 2.81 12.98 -14.41
N THR A 199 2.90 12.04 -13.47
CA THR A 199 1.76 11.46 -12.74
C THR A 199 1.99 11.63 -11.24
N TRP A 200 0.99 12.09 -10.49
CA TRP A 200 1.09 12.23 -9.03
C TRP A 200 0.24 11.16 -8.34
N VAL A 201 0.88 10.31 -7.55
CA VAL A 201 0.22 9.22 -6.84
C VAL A 201 0.17 9.53 -5.35
N TYR A 202 -1.02 9.53 -4.77
CA TYR A 202 -1.25 9.68 -3.33
C TYR A 202 -1.71 8.32 -2.82
N VAL A 203 -0.95 7.71 -1.90
CA VAL A 203 -1.32 6.41 -1.34
C VAL A 203 -1.90 6.58 0.07
N GLY A 204 -2.97 5.85 0.37
CA GLY A 204 -3.69 5.96 1.62
C GLY A 204 -4.20 7.39 1.84
N ASN A 205 -3.90 7.92 3.02
CA ASN A 205 -4.28 9.28 3.42
C ASN A 205 -3.13 10.30 3.28
N GLN A 206 -2.10 9.99 2.50
CA GLN A 206 -0.94 10.87 2.38
C GLN A 206 -1.28 12.23 1.73
N SER A 207 -0.72 13.30 2.29
CA SER A 207 -0.91 14.65 1.76
C SER A 207 0.03 14.99 0.61
N GLU A 208 1.23 14.40 0.59
CA GLU A 208 2.18 14.57 -0.51
C GLU A 208 2.00 13.45 -1.52
N ALA A 209 2.29 13.74 -2.78
CA ALA A 209 2.29 12.74 -3.83
C ALA A 209 3.69 12.18 -4.09
N VAL A 210 3.73 10.91 -4.47
CA VAL A 210 4.82 10.35 -5.25
C VAL A 210 4.69 10.90 -6.68
N ALA A 211 5.57 11.82 -7.05
CA ALA A 211 5.60 12.39 -8.40
C ALA A 211 6.41 11.47 -9.33
N LEU A 212 5.75 10.96 -10.37
CA LEU A 212 6.34 10.10 -11.38
C LEU A 212 6.71 10.90 -12.62
N ARG A 213 7.92 10.66 -13.12
CA ARG A 213 8.49 11.32 -14.31
C ARG A 213 9.22 10.28 -15.14
N ARG A 214 8.48 9.55 -15.97
CA ARG A 214 8.97 8.34 -16.65
C ARG A 214 9.53 7.30 -15.66
N THR A 215 8.90 7.25 -14.50
CA THR A 215 9.18 6.31 -13.41
C THR A 215 7.91 5.58 -13.03
N GLU A 216 8.01 4.64 -12.10
CA GLU A 216 6.93 3.77 -11.69
C GLU A 216 6.74 3.80 -10.17
N CYS A 217 5.56 3.38 -9.72
CA CYS A 217 5.23 3.26 -8.29
C CYS A 217 4.26 2.11 -8.06
N PHE A 218 4.50 1.38 -6.96
CA PHE A 218 3.59 0.35 -6.47
C PHE A 218 2.35 0.98 -5.87
N LEU A 219 1.18 0.45 -6.25
CA LEU A 219 -0.09 0.82 -5.68
C LEU A 219 -0.39 -0.11 -4.51
N VAL A 220 -0.78 0.48 -3.38
CA VAL A 220 -1.12 -0.23 -2.14
C VAL A 220 -2.42 0.31 -1.60
N GLY A 221 -3.25 -0.58 -1.04
CA GLY A 221 -4.52 -0.21 -0.42
C GLY A 221 -5.41 0.60 -1.37
N SER A 222 -5.65 1.86 -1.02
CA SER A 222 -6.42 2.81 -1.82
C SER A 222 -5.74 4.16 -1.87
N GLY A 223 -6.12 5.03 -2.82
CA GLY A 223 -5.55 6.36 -2.93
C GLY A 223 -6.04 7.10 -4.17
N LEU A 224 -5.23 8.07 -4.62
CA LEU A 224 -5.49 8.89 -5.81
C LEU A 224 -4.34 8.80 -6.81
N ILE A 225 -4.66 8.76 -8.09
CA ILE A 225 -3.74 8.99 -9.20
C ILE A 225 -4.20 10.26 -9.90
N VAL A 226 -3.30 11.23 -10.04
CA VAL A 226 -3.58 12.53 -10.69
C VAL A 226 -2.64 12.72 -11.88
N PRO A 227 -3.11 12.43 -13.10
CA PRO A 227 -2.35 12.64 -14.32
C PRO A 227 -2.12 14.12 -14.66
N GLY A 228 -0.88 14.47 -14.99
CA GLY A 228 -0.51 15.74 -15.63
C GLY A 228 -0.49 16.99 -14.75
N CYS A 229 -0.93 16.92 -13.49
CA CYS A 229 -0.94 18.06 -12.57
C CYS A 229 -1.00 17.67 -11.09
N ALA A 230 -0.84 18.66 -10.21
CA ALA A 230 -1.03 18.46 -8.78
C ALA A 230 -2.52 18.36 -8.43
N ARG A 231 -2.88 17.69 -7.32
CA ARG A 231 -4.28 17.46 -6.93
C ARG A 231 -5.08 18.74 -6.64
N GLY A 232 -4.40 19.82 -6.30
CA GLY A 232 -5.01 21.11 -5.97
C GLY A 232 -5.21 22.03 -7.18
N ASP A 233 -4.71 21.64 -8.36
CA ASP A 233 -4.86 22.44 -9.56
C ASP A 233 -6.32 22.43 -10.05
N ASP A 234 -6.74 23.50 -10.71
CA ASP A 234 -8.11 23.61 -11.22
C ASP A 234 -8.44 22.41 -12.13
N LYS A 235 -9.60 21.80 -11.84
CA LYS A 235 -10.14 20.62 -12.54
C LYS A 235 -9.13 19.48 -12.70
N ALA A 236 -8.25 19.25 -11.73
CA ALA A 236 -7.33 18.13 -11.76
C ALA A 236 -8.09 16.79 -12.00
N PRO A 237 -7.58 15.90 -12.87
CA PRO A 237 -8.22 14.61 -13.13
C PRO A 237 -7.95 13.64 -11.98
N LEU A 238 -8.76 13.71 -10.93
CA LEU A 238 -8.63 12.90 -9.71
C LEU A 238 -9.18 11.49 -9.93
N ILE A 239 -8.31 10.51 -10.12
CA ILE A 239 -8.69 9.10 -10.28
C ILE A 239 -8.53 8.42 -8.92
N ALA A 240 -9.63 7.98 -8.32
CA ALA A 240 -9.58 7.16 -7.12
C ALA A 240 -9.19 5.72 -7.48
N TYR A 241 -8.32 5.10 -6.69
CA TYR A 241 -7.99 3.69 -6.83
C TYR A 241 -8.20 2.92 -5.53
N SER A 242 -8.50 1.63 -5.66
CA SER A 242 -8.52 0.69 -4.53
C SER A 242 -8.14 -0.73 -4.96
N ILE A 243 -7.42 -1.44 -4.08
CA ILE A 243 -6.99 -2.82 -4.28
C ILE A 243 -7.82 -3.73 -3.36
N THR A 244 -8.36 -4.79 -3.94
CA THR A 244 -9.18 -5.81 -3.25
C THR A 244 -8.70 -7.21 -3.64
N ASN A 245 -8.75 -8.15 -2.70
CA ASN A 245 -8.46 -9.58 -2.93
C ASN A 245 -9.71 -10.44 -2.85
#